data_AF-A0A6I3S6S9-F1
#
_entry.id   AF-A0A6I3S6S9-F1
#
_cell.length_a   1.000
_cell.length_b   1.000
_cell.length_c   1.000
_cell.angle_alpha   90.00
_cell.angle_beta   90.00
_cell.angle_gamma   90.00
#
_symmetry.space_group_name_H-M   'P 1'
#
loop_
_entity.id
_entity.type
_entity.pdbx_description
1 polymer ?
#
loop_
_entity_poly.entity_id
_entity_poly.type
_entity_poly.pdbx_seq_one_letter_code
_entity_poly.pdbx_strand_id
1 'polypeptide(L)'
;MINLLALADYESGIPFFYRTFDGKIPDVKTVRQVISGNAGLSLNNVVFVSDRGYSDAKNIKDCLRNKLGFLFNVQCEMPGSFAQELIDEERENLRDLNRMDWLTKVFQITKEINWTFEPDLVQGQVSSKKTKESRYFTGTSISID
;
A
#
# COMPACT_ATOMS: atom_id res chain seq x y z
N MET A 1 5.78 13.60 -17.90
CA MET A 1 6.03 12.92 -16.61
C MET A 1 6.30 11.46 -16.93
N ILE A 2 7.34 10.87 -16.32
CA ILE A 2 7.73 9.47 -16.52
C ILE A 2 7.54 8.77 -15.18
N ASN A 3 6.88 7.60 -15.18
CA ASN A 3 6.81 6.71 -14.02
C ASN A 3 7.77 5.55 -14.23
N LEU A 4 8.57 5.23 -13.21
CA LEU A 4 9.50 4.11 -13.24
C LEU A 4 8.97 3.00 -12.33
N LEU A 5 8.80 1.80 -12.87
CA LEU A 5 8.58 0.59 -12.07
C LEU A 5 9.87 -0.23 -12.11
N ALA A 6 10.40 -0.59 -10.95
CA ALA A 6 11.56 -1.44 -10.80
C ALA A 6 11.22 -2.68 -9.96
N LEU A 7 11.82 -3.82 -10.30
CA LEU A 7 11.91 -4.98 -9.43
C LEU A 7 13.31 -5.01 -8.86
N ALA A 8 13.39 -5.03 -7.54
CA ALA A 8 14.64 -5.08 -6.79
C ALA A 8 14.63 -6.26 -5.82
N ASP A 9 15.80 -6.82 -5.60
CA ASP A 9 16.00 -7.80 -4.54
C ASP A 9 15.90 -7.11 -3.18
N TYR A 10 15.22 -7.76 -2.23
CA TYR A 10 14.93 -7.16 -0.92
C TYR A 10 16.18 -7.00 -0.06
N GLU A 11 17.09 -7.98 -0.06
CA GLU A 11 18.26 -7.95 0.80
C GLU A 11 19.33 -7.00 0.29
N SER A 12 19.61 -7.04 -1.01
CA SER A 12 20.65 -6.23 -1.62
C SER A 12 20.19 -4.83 -2.05
N GLY A 13 18.88 -4.64 -2.23
CA GLY A 13 18.31 -3.41 -2.81
C GLY A 13 18.64 -3.20 -4.29
N ILE A 14 19.27 -4.18 -4.96
CA ILE A 14 19.74 -4.05 -6.33
C ILE A 14 18.57 -4.29 -7.29
N PRO A 15 18.25 -3.32 -8.18
CA PRO A 15 17.24 -3.52 -9.22
C PRO A 15 17.77 -4.45 -10.31
N PHE A 16 16.97 -5.45 -10.69
CA PHE A 16 17.29 -6.40 -11.77
C PHE A 16 16.34 -6.29 -12.97
N PHE A 17 15.23 -5.56 -12.83
CA PHE A 17 14.32 -5.25 -13.93
C PHE A 17 13.77 -3.84 -13.74
N TYR A 18 13.59 -3.10 -14.83
CA TYR A 18 12.87 -1.83 -14.80
C TYR A 18 12.06 -1.61 -16.08
N ARG A 19 10.98 -0.85 -15.95
CA ARG A 19 10.14 -0.42 -17.06
C ARG A 19 9.65 1.00 -16.81
N THR A 20 9.75 1.83 -17.84
CA THR A 20 9.18 3.17 -17.83
C THR A 20 7.75 3.15 -18.37
N PHE A 21 6.92 4.04 -17.83
CA PHE A 21 5.58 4.31 -18.30
C PHE A 21 5.40 5.81 -18.51
N ASP A 22 4.88 6.17 -19.68
CA ASP A 22 4.62 7.56 -20.02
C ASP A 22 3.34 8.06 -19.35
N GLY A 23 3.41 9.28 -18.81
CA GLY A 23 2.23 10.01 -18.37
C GLY A 23 1.68 9.55 -17.02
N LYS A 24 0.43 9.05 -17.02
CA LYS A 24 -0.34 8.76 -15.80
C LYS A 24 0.24 7.56 -15.04
N ILE A 25 0.03 7.58 -13.73
CA ILE A 25 0.39 6.47 -12.83
C ILE A 25 -0.36 5.20 -13.31
N PRO A 26 0.35 4.10 -13.60
CA PRO A 26 -0.28 2.89 -14.12
C PRO A 26 -1.18 2.24 -13.05
N ASP A 27 -2.20 1.47 -13.43
CA ASP A 27 -3.06 0.77 -12.46
C ASP A 27 -2.31 -0.39 -11.78
N VAL A 28 -2.73 -0.85 -10.60
CA VAL A 28 -2.14 -2.04 -9.92
C VAL A 28 -2.17 -3.26 -10.83
N LYS A 29 -3.20 -3.37 -11.68
CA LYS A 29 -3.28 -4.40 -12.72
C LYS A 29 -2.06 -4.41 -13.66
N THR A 30 -1.57 -3.23 -14.06
CA THR A 30 -0.38 -3.11 -14.92
C THR A 30 0.88 -3.55 -14.17
N VAL A 31 1.00 -3.19 -12.88
CA VAL A 31 2.11 -3.63 -12.03
C VAL A 31 2.11 -5.16 -11.90
N ARG A 32 0.95 -5.77 -11.67
CA ARG A 32 0.79 -7.23 -11.63
C ARG A 32 1.20 -7.91 -12.94
N GLN A 33 0.85 -7.33 -14.09
CA GLN A 33 1.28 -7.87 -15.38
C GLN A 33 2.81 -7.88 -15.52
N VAL A 34 3.50 -6.85 -15.00
CA VAL A 34 4.97 -6.83 -14.97
C VAL A 34 5.51 -7.93 -14.05
N ILE A 35 4.92 -8.12 -12.88
CA ILE A 35 5.31 -9.20 -11.96
C ILE A 35 5.11 -10.57 -12.62
N SER A 36 3.94 -10.82 -13.21
CA SER A 36 3.64 -12.08 -13.90
C SER A 36 4.53 -12.33 -15.11
N GLY A 37 4.87 -11.29 -15.88
CA GLY A 37 5.80 -11.38 -17.01
C GLY A 37 7.23 -11.76 -16.58
N ASN A 38 7.58 -11.53 -15.31
CA ASN A 38 8.87 -11.87 -14.72
C ASN A 38 8.80 -13.09 -13.79
N ALA A 39 7.73 -13.89 -13.86
CA ALA A 39 7.55 -15.05 -12.99
C ALA A 39 8.67 -16.10 -13.10
N GLY A 40 9.39 -16.15 -14.22
CA GLY A 40 10.57 -17.01 -14.41
C GLY A 40 11.74 -16.69 -13.46
N LEU A 41 11.71 -15.55 -12.77
CA LEU A 41 12.70 -15.15 -11.76
C LEU A 41 12.37 -15.70 -10.35
N SER A 42 11.39 -16.60 -10.24
CA SER A 42 10.97 -17.19 -8.95
C SER A 42 10.63 -16.15 -7.88
N LEU A 43 9.91 -15.09 -8.29
CA LEU A 43 9.52 -14.01 -7.41
C LEU A 43 8.55 -14.53 -6.33
N ASN A 44 9.02 -14.57 -5.08
CA ASN A 44 8.24 -14.95 -3.91
C ASN A 44 8.05 -13.73 -2.99
N ASN A 45 6.90 -13.63 -2.32
CA ASN A 45 6.62 -12.57 -1.33
C ASN A 45 6.87 -11.15 -1.84
N VAL A 46 6.37 -10.84 -3.03
CA VAL A 46 6.54 -9.52 -3.64
C VAL A 46 5.80 -8.46 -2.84
N VAL A 47 6.49 -7.38 -2.50
CA VAL A 47 5.93 -6.17 -1.89
C VAL A 47 5.98 -5.03 -2.90
N PHE A 48 4.81 -4.48 -3.23
CA PHE A 48 4.69 -3.33 -4.10
C PHE A 48 4.78 -2.03 -3.30
N VAL A 49 5.86 -1.29 -3.48
CA VAL A 49 6.10 0.00 -2.81
C VAL A 49 5.82 1.13 -3.80
N SER A 50 5.04 2.13 -3.38
CA SER A 50 4.80 3.33 -4.19
C SER A 50 4.65 4.60 -3.36
N ASP A 51 5.24 5.68 -3.84
CA ASP A 51 5.24 7.00 -3.22
C ASP A 51 3.98 7.82 -3.57
N ARG A 52 3.30 7.52 -4.70
CA ARG A 52 2.12 8.27 -5.18
C ARG A 52 1.15 7.42 -5.97
N GLY A 53 -0.14 7.74 -5.85
CA GLY A 53 -1.21 7.36 -6.81
C GLY A 53 -1.79 5.95 -6.70
N TYR A 54 -1.41 5.17 -5.69
CA TYR A 54 -1.94 3.82 -5.47
C TYR A 54 -2.68 3.64 -4.16
N SER A 55 -2.75 4.68 -3.33
CA SER A 55 -3.35 4.60 -2.00
C SER A 55 -4.88 4.59 -1.97
N ASP A 56 -5.55 4.62 -3.13
CA ASP A 56 -7.00 4.55 -3.19
C ASP A 56 -7.53 3.16 -2.83
N ALA A 57 -8.80 3.11 -2.39
CA ALA A 57 -9.43 1.89 -1.93
C ALA A 57 -9.58 0.82 -3.05
N LYS A 58 -9.63 1.20 -4.33
CA LYS A 58 -9.71 0.25 -5.44
C LYS A 58 -8.38 -0.51 -5.56
N ASN A 59 -7.28 0.21 -5.51
CA ASN A 59 -5.92 -0.33 -5.63
C ASN A 59 -5.54 -1.20 -4.42
N ILE A 60 -5.85 -0.75 -3.19
CA ILE A 60 -5.64 -1.56 -1.98
C ILE A 60 -6.43 -2.88 -2.06
N LYS A 61 -7.71 -2.83 -2.47
CA LYS A 61 -8.52 -4.06 -2.64
C LYS A 61 -7.98 -4.98 -3.73
N ASP A 62 -7.43 -4.44 -4.83
CA ASP A 62 -6.79 -5.27 -5.86
C ASP A 62 -5.53 -5.96 -5.31
N CYS A 63 -4.69 -5.25 -4.54
CA CYS A 63 -3.54 -5.86 -3.87
C CYS A 63 -3.97 -7.00 -2.93
N LEU A 64 -4.99 -6.77 -2.10
CA LEU A 64 -5.53 -7.77 -1.16
C LEU A 64 -6.06 -9.02 -1.88
N ARG A 65 -6.90 -8.84 -2.90
CA ARG A 65 -7.45 -9.94 -3.71
C ARG A 65 -6.37 -10.84 -4.29
N ASN A 66 -5.26 -10.23 -4.71
CA ASN A 66 -4.18 -10.91 -5.40
C ASN A 66 -3.03 -11.32 -4.48
N LYS A 67 -3.20 -11.19 -3.15
CA LYS A 67 -2.18 -11.49 -2.14
C LYS A 67 -0.85 -10.78 -2.41
N LEU A 68 -0.91 -9.59 -3.01
CA LEU A 68 0.24 -8.75 -3.27
C LEU A 68 0.49 -7.90 -2.02
N GLY A 69 1.67 -8.03 -1.40
CA GLY A 69 2.09 -7.12 -0.33
C GLY A 69 2.19 -5.70 -0.87
N PHE A 70 1.92 -4.69 -0.05
CA PHE A 70 1.97 -3.30 -0.49
C PHE A 70 2.43 -2.36 0.61
N LEU A 71 3.11 -1.28 0.20
CA LEU A 71 3.45 -0.12 1.02
C LEU A 71 3.18 1.13 0.19
N PHE A 72 2.08 1.81 0.52
CA PHE A 72 1.68 3.03 -0.18
C PHE A 72 1.79 4.21 0.73
N ASN A 73 2.43 5.26 0.24
CA ASN A 73 2.28 6.57 0.83
C ASN A 73 0.86 7.10 0.57
N VAL A 74 0.18 7.54 1.61
CA VAL A 74 -1.21 8.00 1.54
C VAL A 74 -1.23 9.51 1.76
N GLN A 75 -1.73 10.26 0.76
CA GLN A 75 -1.90 11.70 0.90
C GLN A 75 -3.03 12.01 1.90
N CYS A 76 -2.76 12.93 2.81
CA CYS A 76 -3.70 13.44 3.81
C CYS A 76 -4.42 14.71 3.35
N GLU A 77 -4.44 14.97 2.04
CA GLU A 77 -4.70 16.30 1.48
C GLU A 77 -6.18 16.72 1.48
N MET A 78 -7.12 15.80 1.74
CA MET A 78 -8.55 16.12 1.77
C MET A 78 -9.19 15.81 3.13
N PRO A 79 -9.88 16.78 3.76
CA PRO A 79 -10.74 16.54 4.91
C PRO A 79 -11.78 15.44 4.60
N GLY A 80 -11.96 14.50 5.52
CA GLY A 80 -12.84 13.34 5.30
C GLY A 80 -12.29 12.28 4.34
N SER A 81 -11.00 12.35 3.98
CA SER A 81 -10.33 11.21 3.36
C SER A 81 -10.08 10.11 4.39
N PHE A 82 -10.03 8.85 3.94
CA PHE A 82 -9.74 7.69 4.78
C PHE A 82 -8.46 7.86 5.62
N ALA A 83 -7.41 8.45 5.05
CA ALA A 83 -6.16 8.69 5.77
C ALA A 83 -6.34 9.73 6.88
N GLN A 84 -7.06 10.81 6.57
CA GLN A 84 -7.32 11.87 7.51
C GLN A 84 -8.19 11.38 8.67
N GLU A 85 -9.23 10.59 8.40
CA GLU A 85 -10.07 9.98 9.44
C GLU A 85 -9.25 9.12 10.40
N LEU A 86 -8.34 8.29 9.88
CA LEU A 86 -7.45 7.46 10.71
C LEU A 86 -6.48 8.29 11.56
N ILE A 87 -5.96 9.39 11.00
CA ILE A 87 -5.08 10.31 11.71
C ILE A 87 -5.86 11.05 12.80
N ASP A 88 -7.08 11.50 12.50
CA ASP A 88 -7.93 12.24 13.43
C ASP A 88 -8.37 11.35 14.61
N GLU A 89 -8.70 10.08 14.34
CA GLU A 89 -9.02 9.08 15.38
C GLU A 89 -7.85 8.85 16.35
N GLU A 90 -6.63 8.98 15.87
CA GLU A 90 -5.41 8.68 16.64
C GLU A 90 -4.62 9.95 17.00
N ARG A 91 -5.23 11.13 16.84
CA ARG A 91 -4.57 12.44 16.97
C ARG A 91 -3.89 12.63 18.32
N GLU A 92 -4.56 12.20 19.40
CA GLU A 92 -4.00 12.27 20.75
C GLU A 92 -2.87 11.27 20.97
N ASN A 93 -2.94 10.07 20.36
CA ASN A 93 -1.85 9.10 20.41
C ASN A 93 -0.62 9.58 19.61
N LEU A 94 -0.83 10.31 18.52
CA LEU A 94 0.24 10.94 17.73
C LEU A 94 0.92 12.11 18.46
N ARG A 95 0.37 12.58 19.59
CA ARG A 95 0.95 13.62 20.46
C ARG A 95 1.65 13.04 21.69
N ASP A 96 1.53 11.73 21.92
CA ASP A 96 2.17 11.06 23.05
C ASP A 96 3.68 10.97 22.85
N LEU A 97 4.44 11.67 23.70
CA LEU A 97 5.91 11.67 23.69
C LEU A 97 6.51 10.27 23.84
N ASN A 98 5.79 9.33 24.44
CA ASN A 98 6.23 7.94 24.53
C ASN A 98 6.22 7.22 23.18
N ARG A 99 5.56 7.77 22.17
CA ARG A 99 5.47 7.25 20.81
C ARG A 99 6.38 7.97 19.81
N MET A 100 7.23 8.88 20.30
CA MET A 100 8.22 9.54 19.47
C MET A 100 9.45 8.64 19.31
N ASP A 101 9.83 8.37 18.06
CA ASP A 101 11.13 7.80 17.77
C ASP A 101 12.22 8.88 17.98
N TRP A 102 13.11 8.67 18.94
CA TRP A 102 14.09 9.67 19.34
C TRP A 102 15.16 9.93 18.29
N LEU A 103 15.37 9.01 17.35
CA LEU A 103 16.33 9.17 16.26
C LEU A 103 15.77 10.07 15.16
N THR A 104 14.57 9.77 14.67
CA THR A 104 13.93 10.47 13.56
C THR A 104 13.13 11.70 14.01
N LYS A 105 12.82 11.82 15.31
CA LYS A 105 11.94 12.85 15.88
C LYS A 105 10.52 12.83 15.30
N VAL A 106 10.06 11.65 14.92
CA VAL A 106 8.73 11.42 14.34
C VAL A 106 7.88 10.65 15.34
N PHE A 107 6.64 11.08 15.52
CA PHE A 107 5.63 10.31 16.26
C PHE A 107 5.04 9.24 15.35
N GLN A 108 4.97 8.00 15.86
CA GLN A 108 4.55 6.87 15.05
C GLN A 108 3.42 6.10 15.72
N ILE A 109 2.43 5.73 14.93
CA ILE A 109 1.37 4.81 15.33
C ILE A 109 1.22 3.74 14.26
N THR A 110 0.85 2.55 14.70
CA THR A 110 0.41 1.49 13.80
C THR A 110 -0.97 1.05 14.25
N LYS A 111 -1.93 1.13 13.33
CA LYS A 111 -3.32 0.74 13.55
C LYS A 111 -3.68 -0.41 12.62
N GLU A 112 -4.31 -1.43 13.17
CA GLU A 112 -4.89 -2.50 12.37
C GLU A 112 -6.21 -2.03 11.76
N ILE A 113 -6.38 -2.25 10.46
CA ILE A 113 -7.56 -1.89 9.69
C ILE A 113 -8.18 -3.14 9.09
N ASN A 114 -9.48 -3.28 9.32
CA ASN A 114 -10.28 -4.36 8.77
C ASN A 114 -10.76 -3.99 7.36
N TRP A 115 -10.26 -4.70 6.35
CA TRP A 115 -10.70 -4.53 4.97
C TRP A 115 -11.77 -5.56 4.62
N THR A 116 -12.80 -5.11 3.92
CA THR A 116 -13.83 -5.98 3.33
C THR A 116 -13.80 -5.84 1.81
N PHE A 117 -13.67 -6.95 1.11
CA PHE A 117 -13.67 -7.00 -0.35
C PHE A 117 -14.31 -8.29 -0.86
N GLU A 118 -14.81 -8.24 -2.09
CA GLU A 118 -15.33 -9.41 -2.78
C GLU A 118 -14.16 -10.20 -3.37
N PRO A 119 -14.01 -11.50 -3.07
CA PRO A 119 -12.99 -12.31 -3.73
C PRO A 119 -13.36 -12.57 -5.19
N ASP A 120 -12.37 -12.90 -6.03
CA ASP A 120 -12.62 -13.21 -7.44
C ASP A 120 -13.62 -14.37 -7.56
N LEU A 121 -14.58 -14.22 -8.47
CA LEU A 121 -15.51 -15.29 -8.82
C LEU A 121 -14.76 -16.31 -9.68
N VAL A 122 -14.67 -17.55 -9.21
CA VAL A 122 -14.30 -18.66 -10.10
C VAL A 122 -15.41 -18.78 -11.15
N GLN A 123 -15.03 -18.88 -12.43
CA GLN A 123 -15.96 -18.92 -13.56
C GLN A 123 -17.04 -20.00 -13.30
N GLY A 124 -18.29 -19.57 -13.11
CA GLY A 124 -19.43 -20.45 -12.79
C GLY A 124 -19.96 -20.41 -11.36
N GLN A 125 -19.38 -19.63 -10.44
CA GLN A 125 -19.92 -19.45 -9.07
C GLN A 125 -20.79 -18.19 -8.92
N VAL A 126 -21.93 -18.33 -8.23
CA VAL A 126 -22.79 -17.23 -7.75
C VAL A 126 -22.05 -16.48 -6.62
N SER A 127 -22.31 -15.17 -6.48
CA SER A 127 -21.55 -14.23 -5.63
C SER A 127 -21.05 -14.84 -4.31
N SER A 128 -19.74 -14.93 -4.18
CA SER A 128 -19.03 -15.43 -3.01
C SER A 128 -19.25 -14.51 -1.80
N LYS A 129 -19.27 -15.10 -0.59
CA LYS A 129 -19.31 -14.34 0.67
C LYS A 129 -18.14 -13.34 0.71
N LYS A 130 -18.40 -12.10 1.15
CA LYS A 130 -17.37 -11.06 1.34
C LYS A 130 -16.23 -11.59 2.22
N THR A 131 -14.99 -11.41 1.77
CA THR A 131 -13.79 -11.77 2.54
C THR A 131 -13.40 -10.60 3.44
N LYS A 132 -12.95 -10.91 4.66
CA LYS A 132 -12.37 -9.96 5.60
C LYS A 132 -10.89 -10.24 5.75
N GLU A 133 -10.06 -9.22 5.61
CA GLU A 133 -8.64 -9.30 5.95
C GLU A 133 -8.21 -8.06 6.73
N SER A 134 -7.38 -8.28 7.75
CA SER A 134 -6.73 -7.20 8.47
C SER A 134 -5.43 -6.80 7.77
N ARG A 135 -5.16 -5.50 7.68
CA ARG A 135 -3.86 -4.93 7.31
C ARG A 135 -3.52 -3.74 8.19
N TYR A 136 -2.24 -3.42 8.26
CA TYR A 136 -1.76 -2.33 9.08
C TYR A 136 -1.70 -1.03 8.28
N PHE A 137 -2.13 0.04 8.91
CA PHE A 137 -1.83 1.40 8.52
C PHE A 137 -0.83 1.96 9.53
N THR A 138 0.26 2.55 9.02
CA THR A 138 1.24 3.25 9.84
C THR A 138 1.10 4.73 9.57
N GLY A 139 0.64 5.46 10.58
CA GLY A 139 0.58 6.91 10.57
C GLY A 139 1.85 7.47 11.20
N THR A 140 2.39 8.53 10.59
CA THR A 140 3.58 9.23 11.10
C THR A 140 3.31 10.72 11.14
N SER A 141 3.65 11.39 12.24
CA SER A 141 3.53 12.84 12.37
C SER A 141 4.87 13.46 12.78
N ILE A 142 5.21 14.59 12.16
CA ILE A 142 6.34 15.44 12.54
C ILE A 142 5.93 16.64 13.41
N SER A 143 4.62 16.87 13.59
CA SER A 143 4.09 17.97 14.40
C SER A 143 3.21 17.46 15.54
N ILE A 144 3.28 18.19 16.65
CA ILE A 144 2.39 18.05 17.81
C ILE A 144 1.13 18.92 17.58
N ASP A 145 1.16 19.84 16.62
CA ASP A 145 0.12 20.83 16.33
C ASP A 145 -0.96 20.30 15.37
#